data_AF-A0A4V3A3W9-F1
#
_entry.id   AF-A0A4V3A3W9-F1
#
_cell.length_a   1.000
_cell.length_b   1.000
_cell.length_c   1.000
_cell.angle_alpha   90.00
_cell.angle_beta   90.00
_cell.angle_gamma   90.00
#
_symmetry.space_group_name_H-M   'P 1'
#
loop_
_entity.id
_entity.type
_entity.pdbx_description
1 polymer ?
#
loop_
_entity_poly.entity_id
_entity_poly.type
_entity_poly.pdbx_seq_one_letter_code
_entity_poly.pdbx_strand_id
1 'polypeptide(L)'
;MLAESRELIDKYHQYFKRLPNYQYWLVIVDNHFNDRYYFFIYSRKLKTKLVRSHELLALVHDPHKYQQVLSDLKNMSHLSIEYRDTTHLVEPMPEITTDKIHGHNF
;
A
#
# COMPACT_ATOMS: atom_id res chain seq x y z
N MET A 1 11.01 19.91 -2.94
CA MET A 1 10.70 18.65 -2.23
C MET A 1 10.12 19.02 -0.88
N LEU A 2 8.93 18.54 -0.52
CA LEU A 2 8.30 18.83 0.78
C LEU A 2 9.05 18.11 1.91
N ALA A 3 8.96 18.63 3.14
CA ALA A 3 9.55 17.97 4.31
C ALA A 3 8.92 16.58 4.52
N GLU A 4 7.60 16.48 4.31
CA GLU A 4 6.84 15.24 4.36
C GLU A 4 7.30 14.21 3.31
N SER A 5 7.62 14.64 2.08
CA SER A 5 8.17 13.75 1.04
C SER A 5 9.51 13.15 1.47
N ARG A 6 10.37 13.96 2.09
CA ARG A 6 11.69 13.52 2.53
C ARG A 6 11.61 12.51 3.68
N GLU A 7 10.70 12.72 4.63
CA GLU A 7 10.42 11.76 5.68
C GLU A 7 9.89 10.44 5.12
N LEU A 8 8.95 10.50 4.16
CA LEU A 8 8.43 9.33 3.49
C LEU A 8 9.53 8.53 2.78
N ILE A 9 10.45 9.22 2.10
CA ILE A 9 11.58 8.57 1.40
C ILE A 9 12.52 7.92 2.41
N ASP A 10 12.85 8.61 3.49
CA ASP A 10 13.73 8.05 4.54
C ASP A 10 13.14 6.77 5.14
N LYS A 11 11.84 6.82 5.50
CA LYS A 11 11.09 5.65 5.98
C LYS A 11 11.01 4.56 4.93
N TYR A 12 10.79 4.92 3.66
CA TYR A 12 10.80 3.96 2.57
C TYR A 12 12.15 3.24 2.50
N HIS A 13 13.27 3.96 2.52
CA HIS A 13 14.60 3.36 2.51
C HIS A 13 14.86 2.47 3.74
N GLN A 14 14.31 2.85 4.90
CA GLN A 14 14.43 2.08 6.14
C GLN A 14 13.68 0.73 6.08
N TYR A 15 12.46 0.72 5.54
CA TYR A 15 11.59 -0.47 5.50
C TYR A 15 11.74 -1.30 4.22
N PHE A 16 12.05 -0.66 3.09
CA PHE A 16 12.31 -1.33 1.83
C PHE A 16 13.70 -1.97 1.86
N LYS A 17 13.73 -3.24 2.25
CA LYS A 17 14.92 -4.08 2.13
C LYS A 17 14.77 -4.92 0.88
N ARG A 18 15.66 -4.78 -0.10
CA ARG A 18 15.63 -5.60 -1.31
C ARG A 18 15.99 -7.05 -0.98
N LEU A 19 15.00 -7.84 -0.57
CA LEU A 19 15.17 -9.24 -0.23
C LEU A 19 14.78 -10.13 -1.41
N PRO A 20 15.53 -11.21 -1.68
CA PRO A 20 15.19 -12.15 -2.73
C PRO A 20 13.91 -12.90 -2.37
N ASN A 21 13.04 -13.12 -3.37
CA ASN A 21 11.73 -13.75 -3.19
C ASN A 21 10.75 -12.93 -2.34
N TYR A 22 10.82 -11.60 -2.39
CA TYR A 22 9.82 -10.72 -1.79
C TYR A 22 9.18 -9.84 -2.86
N GLN A 23 7.86 -9.66 -2.73
CA GLN A 23 7.08 -8.71 -3.49
C GLN A 23 6.79 -7.52 -2.59
N TYR A 24 6.99 -6.31 -3.11
CA TYR A 24 6.70 -5.06 -2.42
C TYR A 24 5.68 -4.28 -3.23
N TRP A 25 4.75 -3.63 -2.55
CA TRP A 25 3.83 -2.68 -3.16
C TRP A 25 3.48 -1.61 -2.13
N LEU A 26 3.03 -0.47 -2.62
CA LEU A 26 2.64 0.66 -1.80
C LEU A 26 1.13 0.66 -1.68
N VAL A 27 0.62 1.01 -0.50
CA VAL A 27 -0.81 1.14 -0.25
C VAL A 27 -1.05 2.53 0.29
N ILE A 28 -1.88 3.29 -0.41
CA ILE A 28 -2.25 4.64 -0.04
C ILE A 28 -3.70 4.61 0.39
N VAL A 29 -3.95 5.03 1.63
CA VAL A 29 -5.27 5.04 2.23
C VAL A 29 -5.73 6.49 2.40
N ASP A 30 -6.78 6.86 1.69
CA ASP A 30 -7.47 8.13 1.93
C ASP A 30 -8.44 7.94 3.09
N ASN A 31 -8.06 8.45 4.26
CA ASN A 31 -8.89 8.36 5.45
C ASN A 31 -9.72 9.64 5.63
N HIS A 32 -10.97 9.56 5.20
CA HIS A 32 -11.95 10.63 5.35
C HIS A 32 -12.41 10.84 6.80
N PHE A 33 -12.28 9.83 7.69
CA PHE A 33 -12.70 9.96 9.09
C PHE A 33 -11.70 10.75 9.94
N ASN A 34 -10.40 10.58 9.67
CA ASN A 34 -9.34 11.26 10.39
C ASN A 34 -8.79 12.49 9.65
N ASP A 35 -9.34 12.80 8.48
CA ASP A 35 -8.89 13.90 7.61
C ASP A 35 -7.39 13.78 7.34
N ARG A 36 -6.92 12.57 6.97
CA ARG A 36 -5.50 12.26 6.73
C ARG A 36 -5.31 11.24 5.62
N TYR A 37 -4.24 11.40 4.85
CA TYR A 37 -3.75 10.37 3.93
C TYR A 37 -2.68 9.52 4.61
N TYR A 38 -2.85 8.21 4.59
CA TYR A 38 -1.87 7.28 5.12
C TYR A 38 -1.14 6.56 3.99
N PHE A 39 0.17 6.47 4.11
CA PHE A 39 1.03 5.78 3.17
C PHE A 39 1.62 4.56 3.86
N PHE A 40 1.46 3.40 3.26
CA PHE A 40 1.99 2.14 3.75
C PHE A 40 2.84 1.47 2.69
N ILE A 41 3.84 0.72 3.14
CA ILE A 41 4.55 -0.26 2.32
C ILE A 41 4.18 -1.66 2.77
N TYR A 42 3.73 -2.45 1.80
CA TYR A 42 3.39 -3.83 1.98
C TYR A 42 4.52 -4.68 1.41
N SER A 43 4.85 -5.74 2.13
CA SER A 43 5.84 -6.71 1.70
C SER A 43 5.33 -8.11 1.95
N ARG A 44 5.51 -8.98 0.95
CA ARG A 44 5.11 -10.38 1.03
C ARG A 44 6.24 -11.24 0.53
N LYS A 45 6.55 -12.30 1.27
CA LYS A 45 7.49 -13.32 0.77
C LYS A 45 6.76 -14.25 -0.21
N LEU A 46 7.37 -14.52 -1.36
CA LEU A 46 6.87 -15.47 -2.32
C LEU A 46 6.79 -16.85 -1.65
N LYS A 47 5.70 -17.59 -1.89
CA LYS A 47 5.37 -18.88 -1.26
C LYS A 47 4.91 -18.83 0.21
N THR A 48 4.74 -17.65 0.81
CA THR A 48 4.02 -17.52 2.09
C THR A 48 2.77 -16.66 1.96
N LYS A 49 1.85 -16.84 2.92
CA LYS A 49 0.65 -16.01 3.08
C LYS A 49 0.91 -14.80 3.99
N LEU A 50 2.08 -14.69 4.60
CA LEU A 50 2.42 -13.57 5.49
C LEU A 50 2.69 -12.29 4.70
N VAL A 51 1.83 -11.30 4.91
CA VAL A 51 2.00 -9.92 4.43
C VAL A 51 2.38 -9.05 5.63
N ARG A 52 3.42 -8.23 5.46
CA ARG A 52 3.83 -7.23 6.45
C ARG A 52 3.53 -5.85 5.91
N SER A 53 2.74 -5.09 6.63
CA SER A 53 2.49 -3.67 6.38
C SER A 53 3.33 -2.82 7.34
N HIS A 54 3.92 -1.75 6.82
CA HIS A 54 4.58 -0.72 7.64
C HIS A 54 4.04 0.64 7.22
N GLU A 55 3.74 1.49 8.20
CA GLU A 55 3.38 2.88 7.96
C GLU A 55 4.63 3.68 7.58
N LEU A 56 4.54 4.41 6.47
CA LEU A 56 5.60 5.30 5.99
C LEU A 56 5.35 6.74 6.42
N LEU A 57 4.12 7.22 6.25
CA LEU A 57 3.76 8.62 6.49
C LEU A 57 2.26 8.74 6.75
N ALA A 58 1.90 9.64 7.67
CA ALA A 58 0.54 10.15 7.83
C ALA A 58 0.52 11.63 7.46
N LEU A 59 -0.01 11.95 6.28
CA LEU A 59 -0.17 13.32 5.78
C LEU A 59 -1.53 13.88 6.25
N VAL A 60 -1.60 15.16 6.54
CA VAL A 60 -2.90 15.88 6.66
C VAL A 60 -3.63 15.82 5.32
N HIS A 61 -4.97 15.81 5.31
CA HIS A 61 -5.80 15.81 4.09
C HIS A 61 -5.67 17.13 3.33
N ASP A 62 -4.52 17.31 2.70
CA ASP A 62 -4.23 18.43 1.81
C ASP A 62 -4.00 17.85 0.39
N PRO A 63 -4.92 18.10 -0.56
CA PRO A 63 -4.85 17.49 -1.88
C PRO A 63 -3.63 17.97 -2.68
N HIS A 64 -3.16 19.20 -2.45
CA HIS A 64 -1.99 19.74 -3.13
C HIS A 64 -0.71 19.03 -2.67
N LYS A 65 -0.54 18.87 -1.36
CA LYS A 65 0.57 18.11 -0.78
C LYS A 65 0.51 16.64 -1.16
N TYR A 66 -0.68 16.04 -1.14
CA TYR A 66 -0.88 14.65 -1.56
C TYR A 66 -0.40 14.43 -2.99
N GLN A 67 -0.81 15.27 -3.94
CA GLN A 67 -0.38 15.16 -5.33
C GLN A 67 1.14 15.30 -5.49
N GLN A 68 1.76 16.23 -4.75
CA GLN A 68 3.22 16.37 -4.77
C GLN A 68 3.93 15.14 -4.21
N VAL A 69 3.51 14.66 -3.03
CA VAL A 69 4.08 13.46 -2.39
C VAL A 69 3.90 12.23 -3.27
N LEU A 70 2.73 12.07 -3.89
CA LEU A 70 2.45 10.96 -4.80
C LEU A 70 3.33 11.02 -6.05
N SER A 71 3.53 12.21 -6.63
CA SER A 71 4.37 12.40 -7.80
C SER A 71 5.83 12.08 -7.49
N ASP A 72 6.33 12.53 -6.34
CA ASP A 72 7.68 12.26 -5.85
C ASP A 72 7.89 10.76 -5.56
N LEU A 73 6.92 10.12 -4.90
CA LEU A 73 6.88 8.69 -4.64
C LEU A 73 6.86 7.86 -5.93
N LYS A 74 6.07 8.25 -6.94
CA LYS A 74 6.05 7.57 -8.26
C LYS A 74 7.37 7.73 -9.01
N ASN A 75 8.01 8.89 -8.90
CA ASN A 75 9.29 9.15 -9.54
C ASN A 75 10.43 8.35 -8.89
N MET A 76 10.35 8.15 -7.57
CA MET A 76 11.34 7.44 -6.79
C MET A 76 11.13 5.91 -6.80
N SER A 77 9.87 5.48 -6.72
CA SER A 77 9.48 4.08 -6.60
C SER A 77 8.81 3.57 -7.86
N HIS A 78 9.40 2.54 -8.45
CA HIS A 78 8.78 1.77 -9.54
C HIS A 78 7.87 0.64 -9.02
N LEU A 79 7.46 0.69 -7.75
CA LEU A 79 6.56 -0.30 -7.17
C LEU A 79 5.10 -0.04 -7.57
N SER A 80 4.31 -1.10 -7.64
CA SER A 80 2.86 -0.98 -7.78
C SER A 80 2.26 -0.22 -6.60
N ILE A 81 1.33 0.69 -6.89
CA ILE A 81 0.60 1.48 -5.89
C ILE A 81 -0.85 1.04 -5.91
N GLU A 82 -1.35 0.64 -4.73
CA GLU A 82 -2.74 0.33 -4.48
C GLU A 82 -3.39 1.52 -3.76
N TYR A 83 -4.46 2.04 -4.34
CA TYR A 83 -5.24 3.12 -3.75
C TYR A 83 -6.44 2.52 -3.01
N ARG A 84 -6.59 2.86 -1.75
CA ARG A 84 -7.72 2.48 -0.90
C ARG A 84 -8.38 3.74 -0.40
N ASP A 85 -9.69 3.79 -0.51
CA ASP A 85 -10.50 4.86 0.05
C ASP A 85 -11.25 4.30 1.26
N THR A 86 -11.24 5.02 2.39
CA THR A 86 -12.02 4.61 3.57
C THR A 86 -13.47 5.02 3.51
N THR A 87 -13.90 5.83 2.53
CA THR A 87 -15.33 6.12 2.30
C THR A 87 -16.08 4.83 2.00
N HIS A 88 -15.42 3.87 1.34
CA HIS A 88 -15.93 2.52 1.11
C HIS A 88 -15.34 1.46 2.05
N LEU A 89 -15.41 1.69 3.37
CA LEU A 89 -15.38 0.61 4.37
C LEU A 89 -16.68 -0.24 4.33
N VAL A 90 -17.21 -0.50 3.13
CA VAL A 90 -18.29 -1.45 2.88
C VAL A 90 -17.66 -2.66 2.19
N GLU A 91 -17.32 -3.62 3.05
CA GLU A 91 -17.07 -5.04 2.79
C GLU A 91 -15.79 -5.44 2.00
N PRO A 92 -14.97 -6.35 2.55
CA PRO A 92 -13.93 -7.01 1.79
C PRO A 92 -14.54 -7.95 0.73
N MET A 93 -13.68 -8.34 -0.22
CA MET A 93 -13.78 -9.41 -1.24
C MET A 93 -14.61 -9.12 -2.52
N PRO A 94 -13.99 -9.15 -3.72
CA PRO A 94 -14.69 -9.66 -4.88
C PRO A 94 -14.99 -11.15 -4.63
N GLU A 95 -16.21 -11.58 -4.93
CA GLU A 95 -16.63 -12.97 -4.90
C GLU A 95 -15.57 -13.83 -5.57
N ILE A 96 -14.95 -14.73 -4.80
CA ILE A 96 -14.09 -15.77 -5.35
C ILE A 96 -15.05 -16.68 -6.13
N THR A 97 -15.21 -16.44 -7.43
CA THR A 97 -15.93 -17.33 -8.32
C THR A 97 -15.20 -18.67 -8.26
N THR A 98 -15.79 -19.63 -7.55
CA THR A 98 -15.26 -20.97 -7.33
C THR A 98 -14.63 -21.55 -8.60
N ASP A 99 -13.33 -21.79 -8.49
CA ASP A 99 -12.53 -22.60 -9.39
C ASP A 99 -13.09 -24.04 -9.39
N LYS A 100 -13.42 -24.56 -10.58
CA LYS A 100 -14.15 -25.82 -10.83
C LYS A 100 -13.33 -27.10 -10.59
N ILE A 101 -12.35 -27.10 -9.69
CA ILE A 101 -11.50 -28.30 -9.46
C ILE A 101 -11.34 -28.56 -7.96
N HIS A 102 -12.35 -29.20 -7.37
CA HIS A 102 -12.11 -30.12 -6.26
C HIS A 102 -12.96 -31.37 -6.49
N GLY A 103 -12.29 -32.43 -6.94
CA GLY A 103 -12.87 -33.76 -6.99
C GLY A 103 -13.08 -34.27 -5.57
N HIS A 104 -14.31 -34.63 -5.24
CA HIS A 104 -14.61 -35.67 -4.28
C HIS A 104 -15.45 -36.71 -5.03
N ASN A 105 -14.80 -37.84 -5.34
CA ASN A 105 -15.48 -39.09 -5.63
C ASN A 105 -16.27 -39.48 -4.37
N PHE A 106 -17.58 -39.67 -4.51
CA PHE A 106 -18.38 -40.55 -3.68
C PHE A 106 -19.38 -41.28 -4.59
#